data_AF-A0A955YSI5-F1
#
_entry.id   AF-A0A955YSI5-F1
#
_cell.length_a   1.000
_cell.length_b   1.000
_cell.length_c   1.000
_cell.angle_alpha   90.00
_cell.angle_beta   90.00
_cell.angle_gamma   90.00
#
_symmetry.space_group_name_H-M   'P 1'
#
loop_
_entity.id
_entity.type
_entity.pdbx_description
1 polymer ?
#
loop_
_entity_poly.entity_id
_entity_poly.type
_entity_poly.pdbx_seq_one_letter_code
_entity_poly.pdbx_strand_id
1 'polypeptide(L)'
;MAHVPPFDMPRSEIRETLDTIRHPFRVAIDRAKNPFNIGAIIRTAHSFLAREIILIGSEPWYPRAAMGMQRYENIVEIPSSQAFVDKARQEGWPIVAFE
;
A
#
# COMPACT_ATOMS: atom_id res chain seq x y z
N MET A 1 25.56 10.03 -14.87
CA MET A 1 24.15 9.83 -14.46
C MET A 1 23.43 11.15 -14.68
N ALA A 2 22.34 11.17 -15.46
CA ALA A 2 21.55 12.38 -15.61
C ALA A 2 20.96 12.75 -14.24
N HIS A 3 21.31 13.91 -13.72
CA HIS A 3 20.72 14.45 -12.50
C HIS A 3 19.33 14.96 -12.87
N VAL A 4 18.32 14.10 -12.74
CA VAL A 4 16.93 14.52 -12.84
C VAL A 4 16.67 15.41 -11.63
N PRO A 5 16.40 16.72 -11.80
CA PRO A 5 16.09 17.59 -10.67
C PRO A 5 14.89 17.01 -9.92
N PRO A 6 14.87 17.12 -8.57
CA PRO A 6 13.71 16.70 -7.80
C PRO A 6 12.47 17.43 -8.34
N PHE A 7 11.32 16.76 -8.34
CA PHE A 7 10.06 17.48 -8.49
C PHE A 7 9.98 18.51 -7.37
N ASP A 8 9.76 19.79 -7.71
CA ASP A 8 9.47 20.85 -6.73
C ASP A 8 8.16 20.59 -5.97
N MET A 9 7.36 19.66 -6.47
CA MET A 9 6.09 19.22 -5.92
C MET A 9 6.25 18.47 -4.59
N PRO A 10 5.57 18.88 -3.52
CA PRO A 10 5.47 18.10 -2.29
C PRO A 10 4.91 16.70 -2.55
N ARG A 11 5.38 15.70 -1.81
CA ARG A 11 4.88 14.31 -1.96
C ARG A 11 3.38 14.18 -1.77
N SER A 12 2.78 15.05 -0.95
CA SER A 12 1.33 15.10 -0.74
C SER A 12 0.59 15.46 -2.02
N GLU A 13 1.09 16.43 -2.79
CA GLU A 13 0.48 16.85 -4.05
C GLU A 13 0.65 15.78 -5.14
N ILE A 14 1.78 15.06 -5.15
CA ILE A 14 1.96 13.87 -5.98
C ILE A 14 0.91 12.81 -5.61
N ARG A 15 0.71 12.53 -4.31
CA ARG A 15 -0.28 11.56 -3.85
C ARG A 15 -1.70 11.96 -4.22
N GLU A 16 -2.07 13.23 -4.03
CA GLU A 16 -3.39 13.77 -4.43
C GLU A 16 -3.62 13.64 -5.93
N THR A 17 -2.59 13.90 -6.74
CA THR A 17 -2.66 13.71 -8.19
C THR A 17 -2.89 12.24 -8.54
N LEU A 18 -2.15 11.32 -7.90
CA LEU A 18 -2.32 9.88 -8.10
C LEU A 18 -3.73 9.42 -7.68
N ASP A 19 -4.29 9.97 -6.60
CA ASP A 19 -5.63 9.59 -6.11
C ASP A 19 -6.74 9.82 -7.15
N THR A 20 -6.55 10.74 -8.10
CA THR A 20 -7.51 10.98 -9.19
C THR A 20 -7.54 9.87 -10.24
N ILE A 21 -6.49 9.04 -10.32
CA ILE A 21 -6.32 7.99 -11.33
C ILE A 21 -6.23 6.57 -10.74
N ARG A 22 -6.31 6.43 -9.42
CA ARG A 22 -6.24 5.12 -8.75
C ARG A 22 -7.40 4.22 -9.14
N HIS A 23 -7.09 2.95 -9.35
CA HIS A 23 -8.09 1.93 -9.64
C HIS A 23 -8.82 1.50 -8.36
N PRO A 24 -10.11 1.14 -8.43
CA PRO A 24 -10.95 0.88 -7.26
C PRO A 24 -10.70 -0.50 -6.63
N PHE A 25 -9.44 -0.90 -6.47
CA PHE A 25 -9.04 -2.12 -5.76
C PHE A 25 -8.05 -1.82 -4.64
N ARG A 26 -7.93 -2.76 -3.71
CA ARG A 26 -7.05 -2.66 -2.55
C ARG A 26 -6.15 -3.89 -2.48
N VAL A 27 -4.96 -3.72 -1.92
CA VAL A 27 -4.05 -4.83 -1.65
C VAL A 27 -3.89 -4.96 -0.15
N ALA A 28 -4.39 -6.06 0.41
CA ALA A 28 -4.22 -6.38 1.83
C ALA A 28 -3.00 -7.30 2.02
N ILE A 29 -2.16 -6.98 2.99
CA ILE A 29 -0.90 -7.69 3.28
C ILE A 29 -0.91 -8.09 4.75
N ASP A 30 -0.94 -9.40 5.02
CA ASP A 30 -0.70 -9.94 6.35
C ASP A 30 0.80 -9.88 6.69
N ARG A 31 1.15 -9.11 7.73
CA ARG A 31 2.55 -8.84 8.11
C ARG A 31 3.23 -10.00 8.85
N ALA A 32 2.52 -11.08 9.17
CA ALA A 32 3.07 -12.23 9.89
C ALA A 32 4.12 -13.06 9.09
N LYS A 33 4.30 -12.79 7.80
CA LYS A 33 5.26 -13.52 6.93
C LYS A 33 6.60 -12.77 6.80
N ASN A 34 7.18 -12.72 5.60
CA ASN A 34 8.52 -12.17 5.36
C ASN A 34 8.51 -10.62 5.26
N PRO A 35 9.22 -9.90 6.15
CA PRO A 35 9.30 -8.43 6.15
C PRO A 35 9.78 -7.79 4.85
N PHE A 36 10.59 -8.51 4.05
CA PHE A 36 11.11 -8.04 2.77
C PHE A 36 10.05 -8.10 1.66
N ASN A 37 9.19 -9.12 1.68
CA ASN A 37 8.14 -9.31 0.67
C ASN A 37 7.11 -8.18 0.70
N ILE A 38 6.84 -7.62 1.87
CA ILE A 38 5.91 -6.49 2.05
C ILE A 38 6.33 -5.31 1.16
N GLY A 39 7.62 -4.98 1.12
CA GLY A 39 8.13 -3.91 0.26
C GLY A 39 7.99 -4.22 -1.23
N ALA A 40 8.18 -5.47 -1.64
CA ALA A 40 7.95 -5.89 -3.02
C ALA A 40 6.46 -5.79 -3.42
N ILE A 41 5.55 -6.23 -2.55
CA ILE A 41 4.10 -6.12 -2.77
C ILE A 41 3.69 -4.65 -2.89
N ILE A 42 4.23 -3.76 -2.05
CA ILE A 42 3.98 -2.31 -2.13
C ILE A 42 4.40 -1.75 -3.49
N ARG A 43 5.57 -2.14 -4.01
CA ARG A 43 6.03 -1.68 -5.34
C ARG A 43 5.09 -2.14 -6.46
N THR A 44 4.61 -3.37 -6.38
CA THR A 44 3.62 -3.89 -7.33
C THR A 44 2.31 -3.11 -7.21
N ALA A 45 1.76 -2.95 -6.01
CA ALA A 45 0.52 -2.21 -5.77
C ALA A 45 0.60 -0.75 -6.29
N HIS A 46 1.72 -0.07 -6.04
CA HIS A 46 2.01 1.26 -6.58
C HIS A 46 1.97 1.28 -8.12
N SER A 47 2.61 0.30 -8.77
CA SER A 47 2.68 0.22 -10.24
C SER A 47 1.32 0.00 -10.89
N PHE A 48 0.38 -0.65 -10.18
CA PHE A 48 -1.00 -0.84 -10.61
C PHE A 48 -1.96 0.23 -10.07
N LEU A 49 -1.45 1.30 -9.45
CA LEU A 49 -2.27 2.40 -8.90
C LEU A 49 -3.41 1.90 -7.99
N ALA A 50 -3.10 0.97 -7.08
CA ALA A 50 -4.07 0.49 -6.08
C ALA A 50 -4.65 1.68 -5.29
N ARG A 51 -5.94 1.63 -4.95
CA ARG A 51 -6.58 2.70 -4.16
C ARG A 51 -5.95 2.83 -2.78
N GLU A 52 -5.79 1.70 -2.11
CA GLU A 52 -5.24 1.59 -0.76
C GLU A 52 -4.40 0.32 -0.63
N ILE A 53 -3.35 0.40 0.18
CA ILE A 53 -2.56 -0.74 0.65
C ILE A 53 -2.86 -0.93 2.13
N ILE A 54 -3.40 -2.09 2.49
CA ILE A 54 -3.79 -2.40 3.86
C ILE A 54 -2.71 -3.27 4.49
N LEU A 55 -2.06 -2.79 5.54
CA LEU A 55 -1.12 -3.56 6.34
C LEU A 55 -1.86 -4.14 7.54
N ILE A 56 -1.98 -5.46 7.58
CA ILE A 56 -2.66 -6.20 8.65
C ILE A 56 -1.64 -6.68 9.68
N GLY A 57 -1.95 -6.57 10.96
CA GLY A 57 -1.08 -7.00 12.05
C GLY A 57 -0.33 -5.82 12.67
N SER A 58 0.80 -6.08 13.34
CA SER A 58 1.65 -5.05 13.97
C SER A 58 3.15 -5.30 13.75
N GLU A 59 3.47 -6.38 13.05
CA GLU A 59 4.82 -6.84 12.81
C GLU A 59 5.61 -5.80 11.99
N PRO A 60 6.89 -5.61 12.31
CA PRO A 60 7.73 -4.69 11.56
C PRO A 60 7.98 -5.21 10.15
N TRP A 61 8.04 -4.29 9.18
CA TRP A 61 8.42 -4.59 7.81
C TRP A 61 9.60 -3.71 7.38
N TYR A 62 10.36 -4.10 6.34
CA TYR A 62 11.57 -3.37 5.94
C TYR A 62 11.25 -2.22 4.97
N PRO A 63 11.19 -0.94 5.39
CA PRO A 63 10.61 0.13 4.56
C PRO A 63 11.45 0.48 3.33
N ARG A 64 12.75 0.17 3.37
CA ARG A 64 13.65 0.36 2.23
C ARG A 64 13.35 -0.62 1.07
N ALA A 65 12.73 -1.78 1.34
CA ALA A 65 12.32 -2.71 0.28
C ALA A 65 11.21 -2.17 -0.63
N ALA A 66 10.45 -1.17 -0.17
CA ALA A 66 9.46 -0.47 -0.99
C ALA A 66 10.07 0.61 -1.89
N MET A 67 11.39 0.83 -1.83
CA MET A 67 12.12 1.80 -2.67
C MET A 67 11.53 3.22 -2.66
N GLY A 68 10.92 3.61 -1.53
CA GLY A 68 10.32 4.93 -1.36
C GLY A 68 8.89 5.05 -1.88
N MET A 69 8.35 4.04 -2.57
CA MET A 69 6.99 4.07 -3.13
C MET A 69 5.92 4.19 -2.07
N GLN A 70 6.14 3.63 -0.88
CA GLN A 70 5.23 3.75 0.26
C GLN A 70 4.91 5.21 0.65
N ARG A 71 5.74 6.17 0.23
CA ARG A 71 5.55 7.60 0.53
C ARG A 71 4.49 8.27 -0.35
N TYR A 72 4.07 7.62 -1.43
CA TYR A 72 3.08 8.13 -2.39
C TYR A 72 1.75 7.36 -2.33
N GLU A 73 1.67 6.32 -1.50
CA GLU A 73 0.52 5.42 -1.42
C GLU A 73 -0.38 5.73 -0.21
N ASN A 74 -1.65 5.33 -0.31
CA ASN A 74 -2.58 5.33 0.81
C ASN A 74 -2.41 4.05 1.63
N ILE A 75 -1.54 4.10 2.63
CA ILE A 75 -1.31 2.96 3.53
C ILE A 75 -2.22 3.06 4.75
N VAL A 76 -3.00 2.02 4.98
CA VAL A 76 -3.90 1.87 6.13
C VAL A 76 -3.41 0.71 6.97
N GLU A 77 -3.21 0.94 8.27
CA GLU A 77 -2.86 -0.12 9.21
C GLU A 77 -4.11 -0.65 9.92
N ILE A 78 -4.26 -1.97 9.96
CA ILE A 78 -5.34 -2.67 10.64
C ILE A 78 -4.74 -3.69 11.61
N PRO A 79 -5.12 -3.70 12.89
CA PRO A 79 -4.38 -4.42 13.95
C PRO A 79 -4.43 -5.94 13.83
N SER A 80 -5.47 -6.47 13.19
CA SER A 80 -5.57 -7.85 12.73
C SER A 80 -6.51 -8.41 11.64
N SER A 81 -6.31 -9.66 11.23
CA SER A 81 -7.09 -10.24 10.13
C SER A 81 -8.60 -10.21 10.39
N GLN A 82 -9.03 -10.38 11.64
CA GLN A 82 -10.43 -10.23 12.03
C GLN A 82 -10.94 -8.80 11.82
N ALA A 83 -10.20 -7.79 12.30
CA ALA A 83 -10.57 -6.39 12.12
C ALA A 83 -10.60 -5.98 10.63
N PHE A 84 -9.74 -6.57 9.80
CA PHE A 84 -9.76 -6.36 8.36
C PHE A 84 -11.02 -6.95 7.73
N VAL A 85 -11.37 -8.19 8.05
CA VAL A 85 -12.58 -8.85 7.55
C VAL A 85 -13.83 -8.09 7.98
N ASP A 86 -13.89 -7.60 9.22
CA ASP A 86 -15.03 -6.83 9.72
C ASP A 86 -15.16 -5.50 8.98
N LYS A 87 -14.05 -4.79 8.75
CA LYS A 87 -14.05 -3.58 7.92
C LYS A 87 -14.48 -3.88 6.48
N ALA A 88 -13.92 -4.91 5.86
CA ALA A 88 -14.28 -5.29 4.50
C ALA A 88 -15.77 -5.61 4.37
N ARG A 89 -16.37 -6.29 5.35
CA ARG A 89 -17.82 -6.53 5.41
C ARG A 89 -18.62 -5.24 5.55
N GLN A 90 -18.21 -4.36 6.47
CA GLN A 90 -18.88 -3.07 6.70
C GLN A 90 -18.88 -2.19 5.44
N GLU A 91 -17.78 -2.21 4.70
CA GLU A 91 -17.58 -1.41 3.49
C GLU A 91 -18.07 -2.12 2.21
N GLY A 92 -18.55 -3.36 2.32
CA GLY A 92 -19.02 -4.16 1.19
C GLY A 92 -17.93 -4.59 0.21
N TRP A 93 -16.68 -4.75 0.65
CA TRP A 93 -15.55 -5.15 -0.18
C TRP A 93 -15.55 -6.67 -0.43
N PRO A 94 -15.62 -7.13 -1.68
CA PRO A 94 -15.35 -8.53 -2.01
C PRO A 94 -13.89 -8.87 -1.70
N ILE A 95 -13.66 -10.00 -1.02
CA ILE A 95 -12.31 -10.46 -0.66
C ILE A 95 -11.93 -11.63 -1.56
N VAL A 96 -10.75 -11.53 -2.18
CA VAL A 96 -10.08 -12.64 -2.87
C VAL A 96 -8.75 -12.87 -2.15
N ALA A 97 -8.51 -14.10 -1.71
CA ALA A 97 -7.31 -14.48 -0.97
C ALA A 97 -6.52 -15.53 -1.74
N PHE A 98 -5.20 -15.47 -1.60
CA PHE A 98 -4.25 -16.43 -2.16
C PHE A 98 -3.34 -16.91 -1.00
N GLU A 99 -3.05 -18.21 -0.96
CA GLU A 99 -2.23 -18.84 0.10
C GLU A 99 -0.72 -18.60 -0.07
#